data_AF-A0A1H1C8P3-F1
#
_entry.id   AF-A0A1H1C8P3-F1
#
_cell.length_a   1.000
_cell.length_b   1.000
_cell.length_c   1.000
_cell.angle_alpha   90.00
_cell.angle_beta   90.00
_cell.angle_gamma   90.00
#
_symmetry.space_group_name_H-M   'P 1'
#
loop_
_entity.id
_entity.type
_entity.pdbx_description
1 polymer ?
#
loop_
_entity_poly.entity_id
_entity_poly.type
_entity_poly.pdbx_seq_one_letter_code
_entity_poly.pdbx_strand_id
1 'polypeptide(L)'
;MSDDNGLWLLALGPAGASALYWALYRYYRNTDKSHAFERETEVVAQPVTGADRKIDEIRGTQRAGIDGDNVSAYRQRVERVRGDSS
;
A
#
# COMPACT_ATOMS: atom_id res chain seq x y z
N MET A 1 -24.95 44.26 30.87
CA MET A 1 -25.19 42.93 30.25
C MET A 1 -24.16 42.79 29.14
N SER A 2 -23.41 41.68 29.10
CA SER A 2 -23.03 41.03 27.82
C SER A 2 -21.74 41.36 27.06
N ASP A 3 -20.73 42.06 27.59
CA ASP A 3 -19.50 42.29 26.77
C ASP A 3 -18.59 41.04 26.73
N ASP A 4 -18.30 40.42 27.87
CA ASP A 4 -17.47 39.19 27.91
C ASP A 4 -18.20 37.96 27.34
N ASN A 5 -19.52 37.92 27.46
CA ASN A 5 -20.34 36.80 26.99
C ASN A 5 -20.53 36.82 25.45
N GLY A 6 -20.37 37.98 24.81
CA GLY A 6 -20.50 38.11 23.36
C GLY A 6 -19.26 37.65 22.60
N LEU A 7 -18.06 37.89 23.17
CA LEU A 7 -16.80 37.58 22.51
C LEU A 7 -16.56 36.07 22.36
N TRP A 8 -16.92 35.26 23.36
CA TRP A 8 -16.77 33.81 23.24
C TRP A 8 -17.76 33.22 22.23
N LEU A 9 -18.99 33.75 22.15
CA LEU A 9 -19.98 33.34 21.14
C LEU A 9 -19.50 33.68 19.73
N LEU A 10 -18.92 34.87 19.53
CA LEU A 10 -18.33 35.25 18.25
C LEU A 10 -17.13 34.36 17.88
N ALA A 11 -16.34 33.95 18.87
CA ALA A 11 -15.18 33.08 18.67
C ALA A 11 -15.56 31.64 18.31
N LEU A 12 -16.76 31.15 18.65
CA LEU A 12 -17.20 29.78 18.36
C LEU A 12 -17.15 29.44 16.86
N GLY A 13 -17.50 30.38 15.98
CA GLY A 13 -17.49 30.16 14.53
C GLY A 13 -16.08 29.88 14.00
N PRO A 14 -15.15 30.84 14.11
CA PRO A 14 -13.76 30.64 13.69
C PRO A 14 -13.07 29.48 14.42
N ALA A 15 -13.26 29.35 15.73
CA ALA A 15 -12.66 28.25 16.50
C ALA A 15 -13.19 26.89 16.05
N GLY A 16 -14.50 26.76 15.82
CA GLY A 16 -15.13 25.54 15.33
C GLY A 16 -14.68 25.18 13.91
N ALA A 17 -14.60 26.15 13.01
CA ALA A 17 -14.12 25.95 11.65
C ALA A 17 -12.65 25.49 11.63
N SER A 18 -11.78 26.15 12.40
CA SER A 18 -10.37 25.76 12.51
C SER A 18 -10.20 24.39 13.16
N ALA A 19 -10.96 24.09 14.22
CA ALA A 19 -10.91 22.79 14.89
C ALA A 19 -11.37 21.65 13.96
N LEU A 20 -12.48 21.84 13.24
CA LEU A 20 -12.99 20.86 12.27
C LEU A 20 -11.98 20.62 11.15
N TYR A 21 -11.45 21.69 10.55
CA TYR A 21 -10.44 21.58 9.50
C TYR A 21 -9.22 20.80 9.99
N TRP A 22 -8.70 21.15 11.18
CA TRP A 22 -7.51 20.51 11.73
C TRP A 22 -7.75 19.03 12.08
N ALA A 23 -8.93 18.69 12.61
CA ALA A 23 -9.32 17.30 12.88
C ALA A 23 -9.38 16.47 11.60
N LEU A 24 -10.00 16.99 10.54
CA LEU A 24 -10.04 16.32 9.23
C LEU A 24 -8.64 16.22 8.61
N TYR A 25 -7.86 17.29 8.68
CA TYR A 25 -6.48 17.31 8.21
C TYR A 25 -5.68 16.20 8.89
N ARG A 26 -5.67 16.13 10.22
CA ARG A 26 -4.94 15.10 10.97
C ARG A 26 -5.49 13.69 10.76
N TYR A 27 -6.79 13.54 10.57
CA TYR A 27 -7.41 12.23 10.31
C TYR A 27 -6.94 11.62 8.98
N TYR A 28 -6.82 12.45 7.94
CA TYR A 28 -6.38 11.99 6.61
C TYR A 28 -4.87 12.11 6.40
N ARG A 29 -4.24 13.11 7.01
CA ARG A 29 -2.78 13.27 7.02
C ARG A 29 -2.23 12.48 8.19
N ASN A 30 -1.75 11.29 7.86
CA ASN A 30 -0.94 10.45 8.73
C ASN A 30 0.42 11.09 9.14
N THR A 31 0.56 12.41 9.18
CA THR A 31 1.81 13.09 9.51
C THR A 31 2.23 12.87 10.97
N ASP A 32 1.27 12.57 11.86
CA ASP A 32 1.53 12.19 13.26
C ASP A 32 1.57 10.67 13.49
N LYS A 33 1.35 9.88 12.45
CA LYS A 33 1.48 8.42 12.48
C LYS A 33 2.84 8.07 11.91
N SER A 34 3.80 7.77 12.78
CA SER A 34 4.96 7.00 12.34
C SER A 34 4.46 5.66 11.82
N HIS A 35 5.04 5.17 10.72
CA HIS A 35 4.80 3.82 10.20
C HIS A 35 5.36 2.78 11.19
N ALA A 36 4.78 2.67 12.39
CA ALA A 36 5.17 1.67 13.39
C ALA A 36 4.68 0.26 13.03
N PHE A 37 3.94 0.13 11.92
CA PHE A 37 3.56 -1.14 11.29
C PHE A 37 4.25 -1.31 9.94
N GLU A 38 5.54 -0.99 9.87
CA GLU A 38 6.42 -1.74 8.98
C GLU A 38 6.51 -3.15 9.56
N ARG A 39 5.69 -4.06 9.05
CA ARG A 39 5.93 -5.48 9.28
C ARG A 39 7.22 -5.78 8.53
N GLU A 40 8.34 -5.77 9.25
CA GLU A 40 9.61 -6.27 8.75
C GLU A 40 9.37 -7.72 8.37
N THR A 41 9.08 -7.93 7.10
CA THR A 41 8.87 -9.27 6.58
C THR A 41 10.28 -9.80 6.40
N GLU A 42 10.72 -10.60 7.36
CA GLU A 42 11.98 -11.31 7.25
C GLU A 42 11.93 -12.17 5.99
N VAL A 43 12.60 -11.70 4.93
CA VAL A 43 12.77 -12.47 3.70
C VAL A 43 13.92 -13.42 3.95
N VAL A 44 13.62 -14.55 4.60
CA VAL A 44 14.57 -15.66 4.71
C VAL A 44 14.71 -16.26 3.31
N ALA A 45 15.78 -15.89 2.61
CA ALA A 45 16.14 -16.52 1.35
C ALA A 45 16.45 -18.00 1.62
N GLN A 46 15.51 -18.87 1.29
CA GLN A 46 15.78 -20.31 1.29
C GLN A 46 16.68 -20.62 0.09
N PRO A 47 17.68 -21.50 0.25
CA PRO A 47 18.44 -21.98 -0.88
C PRO A 47 17.47 -22.59 -1.89
N VAL A 48 17.55 -22.17 -3.15
CA VAL A 48 16.85 -22.83 -4.24
C VAL A 48 17.52 -24.18 -4.43
N THR A 49 17.03 -25.20 -3.71
CA THR A 49 17.49 -26.57 -3.87
C THR A 49 16.78 -27.17 -5.08
N GLY A 50 17.53 -27.38 -6.14
CA GLY A 50 17.09 -28.04 -7.36
C GLY A 50 18.30 -28.26 -8.26
N ALA A 51 18.36 -29.39 -8.96
CA ALA A 51 19.26 -29.49 -10.09
C ALA A 51 18.69 -28.56 -11.18
N ASP A 52 19.38 -27.45 -11.45
CA ASP A 52 19.00 -26.54 -12.53
C ASP A 52 19.06 -27.29 -13.87
N ARG A 53 17.93 -27.84 -14.28
CA ARG A 53 17.76 -28.37 -15.63
C ARG A 53 17.23 -27.25 -16.48
N LYS A 54 18.05 -26.78 -17.41
CA LYS A 54 17.59 -25.88 -18.46
C LYS A 54 16.48 -26.56 -19.25
N ILE A 55 15.27 -26.02 -19.18
CA ILE A 55 14.10 -26.53 -19.90
C ILE A 55 13.91 -25.84 -21.25
N ASP A 56 14.31 -24.58 -21.37
CA ASP A 56 14.16 -23.78 -22.59
C ASP A 56 15.14 -22.60 -22.63
N GLU A 57 15.35 -22.01 -23.81
CA GLU A 57 16.06 -20.75 -24.02
C GLU A 57 15.36 -19.90 -25.07
N ILE A 58 14.80 -18.77 -24.65
CA ILE A 58 14.19 -17.81 -25.57
C ILE A 58 15.24 -16.75 -25.93
N ARG A 59 15.64 -16.70 -27.21
CA ARG A 59 16.48 -15.62 -27.76
C ARG A 59 15.66 -14.71 -28.67
N GLY A 60 15.68 -13.41 -28.41
CA GLY A 60 15.05 -12.41 -29.27
C GLY A 60 13.52 -12.39 -29.19
N THR A 61 12.96 -12.22 -27.98
CA THR A 61 11.51 -12.03 -27.84
C THR A 61 11.07 -10.68 -28.43
N GLN A 62 10.09 -10.70 -29.32
CA GLN A 62 9.34 -9.50 -29.75
C GLN A 62 7.99 -9.38 -29.03
N ARG A 63 7.68 -10.32 -28.14
CA ARG A 63 6.41 -10.34 -27.40
C ARG A 63 6.41 -9.19 -26.39
N ALA A 64 5.31 -8.44 -26.38
CA ALA A 64 5.14 -7.30 -25.46
C ALA A 64 4.79 -7.73 -24.03
N GLY A 65 4.52 -9.01 -23.78
CA GLY A 65 4.12 -9.54 -22.48
C GLY A 65 4.45 -11.02 -22.33
N ILE A 66 4.29 -11.52 -21.10
CA ILE A 66 4.53 -12.92 -20.74
C ILE A 66 3.17 -13.62 -20.68
N ASP A 67 3.07 -14.79 -21.29
CA ASP A 67 1.82 -15.56 -21.25
C ASP A 67 1.50 -15.94 -19.80
N GLY A 68 0.30 -15.59 -19.34
CA GLY A 68 -0.12 -15.81 -17.95
C GLY A 68 0.31 -14.73 -16.97
N ASP A 69 0.76 -13.55 -17.44
CA ASP A 69 0.98 -12.42 -16.55
C ASP A 69 -0.32 -11.95 -15.86
N ASN A 70 -0.18 -11.39 -14.66
CA ASN A 70 -1.30 -10.87 -13.87
C ASN A 70 -1.31 -9.34 -13.82
N VAL A 71 -0.69 -8.67 -14.81
CA VAL A 71 -0.42 -7.21 -14.76
C VAL A 71 -1.71 -6.40 -14.68
N SER A 72 -2.80 -6.84 -15.29
CA SER A 72 -4.11 -6.19 -15.21
C SER A 72 -5.01 -6.74 -14.10
N ALA A 73 -4.62 -7.85 -13.48
CA ALA A 73 -5.40 -8.60 -12.49
C ALA A 73 -4.65 -8.69 -11.15
N TYR A 74 -4.27 -7.54 -10.58
CA TYR A 74 -3.41 -7.42 -9.40
C TYR A 74 -3.83 -8.23 -8.16
N ARG A 75 -5.10 -8.65 -8.06
CA ARG A 75 -5.61 -9.46 -6.95
C ARG A 75 -5.54 -10.97 -7.20
N GLN A 76 -5.26 -11.39 -8.43
CA GLN A 76 -5.05 -12.79 -8.77
C GLN A 76 -3.58 -13.14 -8.52
N ARG A 77 -3.36 -14.15 -7.67
CA ARG A 77 -2.02 -14.65 -7.38
C ARG A 77 -1.58 -15.52 -8.55
N VAL A 78 -0.37 -15.29 -9.04
CA VAL A 78 0.28 -16.22 -9.97
C VAL A 78 0.48 -17.55 -9.27
N GLU A 79 0.00 -18.62 -9.88
CA GLU A 79 0.20 -19.97 -9.37
C GLU A 79 1.57 -20.48 -9.83
N ARG A 80 2.28 -21.19 -8.95
CA ARG A 80 3.45 -21.94 -9.39
C ARG A 80 2.98 -23.04 -10.34
N VAL A 81 3.62 -23.15 -11.49
CA VAL A 81 3.50 -24.34 -12.34
C VAL A 81 3.85 -25.54 -11.46
N ARG A 82 2.83 -26.34 -11.10
CA ARG A 82 3.08 -27.66 -10.50
C ARG A 82 3.75 -28.46 -11.60
N GLY A 83 5.00 -28.86 -11.39
CA GLY A 83 5.67 -29.74 -12.33
C GLY A 83 4.80 -30.97 -12.53
N ASP A 84 4.39 -31.23 -13.77
CA ASP A 84 3.74 -32.48 -14.13
C ASP A 84 4.68 -33.61 -13.74
N SER A 85 4.33 -34.31 -12.67
CA SER A 85 4.80 -35.66 -12.43
C SER A 85 3.88 -36.60 -13.19
N SER A 86 4.13 -36.77 -14.50
CA SER A 86 3.93 -38.00 -15.30
C SER A 86 4.40 -37.78 -16.73
#